data_AF-A0A352N4S0-F1
#
_entry.id   AF-A0A352N4S0-F1
#
_cell.length_a   1.000
_cell.length_b   1.000
_cell.length_c   1.000
_cell.angle_alpha   90.00
_cell.angle_beta   90.00
_cell.angle_gamma   90.00
#
_symmetry.space_group_name_H-M   'P 1'
#
loop_
_entity.id
_entity.type
_entity.pdbx_description
1 polymer ?
#
loop_
_entity_poly.entity_id
_entity_poly.type
_entity_poly.pdbx_seq_one_letter_code
_entity_poly.pdbx_strand_id
1 'polypeptide(L)'
;MKKLSMILAAVFLVGSFAARAETLPPIPPLPDGNPFEIFDKRVKKLEDEKTKEKDKKKQEKIADKIKKEEENKDKKISSLVEPREKKKEALLNQIDTMKQKNKEADITQVQAQADNLDKEINYLNDLAAGKNPEPLKKGGAPAVAPKDGAADPKPADAADKAKKALQGDLGK
;
A
#
# COMPACT_ATOMS: atom_id res chain seq x y z
N MET A 1 37.93 -53.64 0.67
CA MET A 1 38.40 -53.13 1.98
C MET A 1 37.85 -51.72 2.14
N LYS A 2 36.78 -51.54 2.93
CA LYS A 2 36.76 -50.84 4.24
C LYS A 2 37.32 -49.40 4.25
N LYS A 3 36.35 -48.46 4.29
CA LYS A 3 36.20 -47.25 5.15
C LYS A 3 37.17 -46.06 4.98
N LEU A 4 36.60 -44.88 4.72
CA LEU A 4 36.46 -43.71 5.63
C LEU A 4 35.82 -42.57 4.80
N SER A 5 34.52 -42.34 4.92
CA SER A 5 33.91 -41.30 5.76
C SER A 5 34.63 -39.95 5.71
N MET A 6 34.05 -39.01 4.95
CA MET A 6 34.15 -37.59 5.29
C MET A 6 32.82 -36.92 4.95
N ILE A 7 31.87 -37.06 5.88
CA ILE A 7 30.72 -36.17 6.00
C ILE A 7 31.30 -34.84 6.49
N LEU A 8 31.49 -33.87 5.59
CA LEU A 8 31.68 -32.49 6.00
C LEU A 8 30.31 -31.84 6.05
N ALA A 9 29.82 -31.68 7.27
CA ALA A 9 28.66 -30.88 7.62
C ALA A 9 28.83 -29.47 7.05
N ALA A 10 28.06 -29.14 6.02
CA ALA A 10 27.76 -27.74 5.71
C ALA A 10 26.72 -27.29 6.74
N VAL A 11 27.25 -26.78 7.84
CA VAL A 11 26.56 -26.13 8.94
C VAL A 11 25.59 -25.08 8.39
N PHE A 12 24.32 -25.28 8.74
CA PHE A 12 23.32 -24.25 9.00
C PHE A 12 23.78 -22.80 8.79
N LEU A 13 23.50 -22.27 7.60
CA LEU A 13 23.27 -20.83 7.40
C LEU A 13 21.78 -20.55 7.61
N VAL A 14 21.29 -20.82 8.82
CA VAL A 14 20.05 -20.23 9.33
C VAL A 14 20.50 -19.08 10.21
N GLY A 15 20.74 -17.94 9.57
CA GLY A 15 21.25 -16.76 10.27
C GLY A 15 21.00 -15.50 9.45
N SER A 16 20.07 -14.69 9.96
CA SER A 16 19.96 -13.25 9.67
C SER A 16 19.11 -12.82 8.47
N PHE A 17 17.86 -13.28 8.39
CA PHE A 17 16.76 -12.41 7.92
C PHE A 17 16.02 -11.82 9.13
N ALA A 18 16.77 -11.26 10.06
CA ALA A 18 16.22 -10.43 11.11
C ALA A 18 16.27 -8.98 10.64
N ALA A 19 15.09 -8.48 10.26
CA ALA A 19 14.70 -7.08 10.44
C ALA A 19 15.66 -6.02 9.87
N ARG A 20 15.83 -6.01 8.54
CA ARG A 20 15.70 -4.70 7.89
C ARG A 20 14.21 -4.45 7.82
N ALA A 21 13.67 -3.80 8.86
CA ALA A 21 12.49 -2.98 8.68
C ALA A 21 12.89 -1.88 7.71
N GLU A 22 13.00 -2.22 6.42
CA GLU A 22 12.95 -1.22 5.37
C GLU A 22 11.60 -0.56 5.60
N THR A 23 11.63 0.64 6.15
CA THR A 23 10.47 1.50 6.27
C THR A 23 9.93 1.62 4.86
N LEU A 24 8.94 0.79 4.52
CA LEU A 24 8.35 0.76 3.20
C LEU A 24 7.96 2.20 2.87
N PRO A 25 8.28 2.68 1.65
CA PRO A 25 7.93 4.04 1.27
C PRO A 25 6.43 4.25 1.51
N PRO A 26 6.04 5.42 2.03
CA PRO A 26 4.63 5.70 2.29
C PRO A 26 3.83 5.53 1.00
N ILE A 27 2.70 4.82 1.08
CA ILE A 27 1.82 4.66 -0.08
C ILE A 27 1.23 6.03 -0.43
N PRO A 28 1.46 6.54 -1.65
CA PRO A 28 0.84 7.80 -2.07
C PRO A 28 -0.69 7.65 -2.09
N PRO A 29 -1.46 8.68 -1.69
CA PRO A 29 -2.91 8.60 -1.70
C PRO A 29 -3.44 8.29 -3.09
N LEU A 30 -4.59 7.63 -3.18
CA LEU A 30 -5.27 7.45 -4.44
C LEU A 30 -5.70 8.82 -5.00
N PRO A 31 -5.47 9.08 -6.29
CA PRO A 31 -5.92 10.31 -6.92
C PRO A 31 -7.45 10.35 -6.99
N ASP A 32 -8.04 11.54 -6.86
CA ASP A 32 -9.46 11.73 -7.15
C ASP A 32 -9.63 11.75 -8.68
N GLY A 33 -10.20 10.68 -9.25
CA GLY A 33 -10.40 10.50 -10.69
C GLY A 33 -9.25 9.78 -11.43
N ASN A 34 -9.24 9.83 -12.77
CA ASN A 34 -8.23 9.15 -13.58
C ASN A 34 -6.97 10.04 -13.75
N PRO A 35 -5.84 9.72 -13.09
CA PRO A 35 -4.60 10.51 -13.20
C PRO A 35 -3.92 10.33 -14.57
N PHE A 36 -4.32 9.32 -15.36
CA PHE A 36 -3.69 8.95 -16.61
C PHE A 36 -4.33 9.64 -17.82
N GLU A 37 -5.56 10.14 -17.67
CA GLU A 37 -6.33 10.79 -18.74
C GLU A 37 -5.60 12.00 -19.35
N ILE A 38 -4.79 12.70 -18.56
CA ILE A 38 -3.98 13.82 -19.05
C ILE A 38 -2.94 13.38 -20.08
N PHE A 39 -2.34 12.20 -19.90
CA PHE A 39 -1.35 11.66 -20.83
C PHE A 39 -2.05 11.20 -22.11
N ASP A 40 -3.17 10.49 -22.00
CA ASP A 40 -3.94 10.02 -23.14
C ASP A 40 -4.42 11.19 -24.02
N LYS A 41 -4.89 12.28 -23.39
CA LYS A 41 -5.27 13.52 -24.10
C LYS A 41 -4.08 14.18 -24.80
N ARG A 42 -2.88 14.14 -24.22
CA ARG A 42 -1.67 14.72 -24.83
C ARG A 42 -1.15 13.88 -25.98
N VAL A 43 -1.09 12.56 -25.80
CA VAL A 43 -0.71 11.61 -26.85
C VAL A 43 -1.64 11.79 -28.05
N LYS A 44 -2.97 11.78 -27.83
CA LYS A 44 -3.95 11.99 -28.91
C LYS A 44 -3.74 13.32 -29.65
N LYS A 45 -3.48 14.42 -28.93
CA LYS A 45 -3.18 15.72 -29.56
C LYS A 45 -1.91 15.68 -30.42
N LEU A 46 -0.87 15.00 -29.95
CA LEU A 46 0.38 14.84 -30.70
C LEU A 46 0.20 13.91 -31.91
N GLU A 47 -0.62 12.87 -31.81
CA GLU A 47 -0.99 12.03 -32.96
C GLU A 47 -1.76 12.83 -34.02
N ASP A 48 -2.72 13.66 -33.60
CA ASP A 48 -3.44 14.58 -34.48
C ASP A 48 -2.51 15.62 -35.13
N GLU A 49 -1.48 16.09 -34.41
CA GLU A 49 -0.44 16.99 -34.95
C GLU A 49 0.42 16.26 -35.98
N LYS A 50 0.85 15.03 -35.67
CA LYS A 50 1.68 14.19 -36.55
C LYS A 50 0.99 13.89 -37.88
N THR A 51 -0.32 13.61 -37.85
CA THR A 51 -1.10 13.31 -39.07
C THR A 51 -1.31 14.52 -39.97
N LYS A 52 -1.33 15.73 -39.40
CA LYS A 52 -1.47 16.99 -40.17
C LYS A 52 -0.13 17.56 -40.63
N GLU A 53 0.97 17.18 -39.97
CA GLU A 53 2.32 17.63 -40.32
C GLU A 53 2.80 16.97 -41.63
N LYS A 54 3.39 17.77 -42.52
CA LYS A 54 3.88 17.32 -43.83
C LYS A 54 5.39 17.12 -43.84
N ASP A 55 6.10 17.79 -42.93
CA ASP A 55 7.55 17.68 -42.83
C ASP A 55 7.96 16.42 -42.04
N LYS A 56 8.74 15.55 -42.69
CA LYS A 56 9.18 14.27 -42.11
C LYS A 56 10.03 14.46 -40.84
N LYS A 57 10.88 15.49 -40.77
CA LYS A 57 11.70 15.77 -39.57
C LYS A 57 10.83 16.24 -38.41
N LYS A 58 9.77 16.99 -38.69
CA LYS A 58 8.80 17.40 -37.66
C LYS A 58 7.93 16.23 -37.21
N GLN A 59 7.49 15.34 -38.12
CA GLN A 59 6.79 14.10 -37.76
C GLN A 59 7.62 13.22 -36.82
N GLU A 60 8.93 13.10 -37.07
CA GLU A 60 9.86 12.35 -36.21
C GLU A 60 9.96 12.99 -34.82
N LYS A 61 10.12 14.31 -34.73
CA LYS A 61 10.09 15.04 -33.45
C LYS A 61 8.78 14.86 -32.68
N ILE A 62 7.65 14.81 -33.39
CA ILE A 62 6.34 14.57 -32.76
C ILE A 62 6.24 13.13 -32.26
N ALA A 63 6.77 12.15 -33.00
CA ALA A 63 6.86 10.76 -32.55
C ALA A 63 7.70 10.62 -31.27
N ASP A 64 8.83 11.32 -31.18
CA ASP A 64 9.65 11.35 -29.96
C ASP A 64 8.89 11.94 -28.76
N LYS A 65 8.08 12.99 -29.00
CA LYS A 65 7.22 13.57 -27.95
C LYS A 65 6.14 12.60 -27.49
N ILE A 66 5.52 11.86 -28.42
CA ILE A 66 4.52 10.82 -28.09
C ILE A 66 5.17 9.78 -27.18
N LYS A 67 6.31 9.22 -27.60
CA LYS A 67 7.06 8.23 -26.80
C LYS A 67 7.41 8.75 -25.40
N LYS A 68 7.83 10.02 -25.30
CA LYS A 68 8.15 10.64 -24.02
C LYS A 68 6.92 10.79 -23.11
N GLU A 69 5.75 11.11 -23.67
CA GLU A 69 4.50 11.18 -22.89
C GLU A 69 4.02 9.78 -22.45
N GLU A 70 4.20 8.75 -23.28
CA GLU A 70 3.94 7.35 -22.90
C GLU A 70 4.88 6.91 -21.76
N GLU A 71 6.19 7.18 -21.86
CA GLU A 71 7.14 6.91 -20.77
C GLU A 71 6.80 7.66 -19.48
N ASN A 72 6.25 8.89 -19.58
CA ASN A 72 5.79 9.62 -18.41
C ASN A 72 4.53 8.99 -17.79
N LYS A 73 3.62 8.47 -18.62
CA LYS A 73 2.45 7.70 -18.16
C LYS A 73 2.92 6.46 -17.41
N ASP A 74 3.85 5.70 -17.96
CA ASP A 74 4.41 4.49 -17.32
C ASP A 74 5.08 4.81 -15.99
N LYS A 75 5.92 5.85 -15.94
CA LYS A 75 6.52 6.33 -14.68
C LYS A 75 5.46 6.71 -13.66
N LYS A 76 4.34 7.31 -14.10
CA LYS A 76 3.24 7.65 -13.21
C LYS A 76 2.53 6.40 -12.69
N ILE A 77 2.31 5.39 -13.54
CA ILE A 77 1.77 4.09 -13.14
C ILE A 77 2.67 3.46 -12.09
N SER A 78 3.96 3.28 -12.39
CA SER A 78 4.98 2.76 -11.45
C SER A 78 4.97 3.50 -10.11
N SER A 79 4.93 4.84 -10.13
CA SER A 79 4.94 5.65 -8.90
C SER A 79 3.74 5.42 -7.99
N LEU A 80 2.61 4.97 -8.54
CA LEU A 80 1.38 4.71 -7.78
C LEU A 80 1.23 3.21 -7.44
N VAL A 81 1.63 2.32 -8.34
CA VAL A 81 1.42 0.87 -8.22
C VAL A 81 2.54 0.20 -7.41
N GLU A 82 3.82 0.48 -7.70
CA GLU A 82 4.94 -0.24 -7.07
C GLU A 82 4.97 -0.13 -5.54
N PRO A 83 4.69 1.04 -4.90
CA PRO A 83 4.65 1.10 -3.44
C PRO A 83 3.56 0.21 -2.83
N ARG A 84 2.43 0.02 -3.54
CA ARG A 84 1.32 -0.83 -3.12
C ARG A 84 1.66 -2.30 -3.28
N GLU A 85 2.31 -2.68 -4.39
CA GLU A 85 2.78 -4.04 -4.63
C GLU A 85 3.80 -4.46 -3.57
N LYS A 86 4.81 -3.63 -3.30
CA LYS A 86 5.81 -3.90 -2.26
C LYS A 86 5.18 -4.07 -0.88
N LYS A 87 4.19 -3.25 -0.55
CA LYS A 87 3.49 -3.37 0.74
C LYS A 87 2.58 -4.60 0.79
N LYS A 88 1.91 -4.96 -0.32
CA LYS A 88 1.15 -6.21 -0.42
C LYS A 88 2.07 -7.42 -0.22
N GLU A 89 3.22 -7.46 -0.88
CA GLU A 89 4.21 -8.53 -0.74
C GLU A 89 4.72 -8.64 0.71
N ALA A 90 5.02 -7.51 1.36
CA ALA A 90 5.42 -7.50 2.76
C ALA A 90 4.33 -8.05 3.70
N LEU A 91 3.05 -7.71 3.46
CA LEU A 91 1.93 -8.26 4.23
C LEU A 91 1.75 -9.76 3.99
N LEU A 92 1.92 -10.24 2.75
CA LEU A 92 1.87 -11.67 2.44
C LEU A 92 2.99 -12.45 3.16
N ASN A 93 4.22 -11.93 3.15
CA ASN A 93 5.34 -12.49 3.91
C ASN A 93 5.06 -12.51 5.42
N GLN A 94 4.41 -11.46 5.94
CA GLN A 94 3.98 -11.40 7.34
C GLN A 94 2.93 -12.48 7.65
N ILE A 95 1.96 -12.68 6.75
CA ILE A 95 0.93 -13.73 6.88
C ILE A 95 1.58 -15.11 6.94
N ASP A 96 2.52 -15.41 6.04
CA ASP A 96 3.19 -16.71 6.02
C ASP A 96 4.01 -16.94 7.29
N THR A 97 4.67 -15.90 7.81
CA THR A 97 5.37 -15.95 9.11
C THR A 97 4.41 -16.17 10.27
N MET A 98 3.21 -15.58 10.24
CA MET A 98 2.19 -15.77 11.29
C MET A 98 1.55 -17.16 11.24
N LYS A 99 1.34 -17.72 10.04
CA LYS A 99 0.88 -19.11 9.84
C LYS A 99 1.85 -20.10 10.47
N GLN A 100 3.16 -19.93 10.23
CA GLN A 100 4.20 -20.77 10.85
C GLN A 100 4.21 -20.71 12.38
N LYS A 101 3.72 -19.60 12.97
CA LYS A 101 3.67 -19.37 14.42
C LYS A 101 2.29 -19.66 15.03
N ASN A 102 1.35 -20.25 14.29
CA ASN A 102 -0.03 -20.54 14.72
C ASN A 102 -0.79 -19.33 15.30
N LYS A 103 -0.56 -18.12 14.76
CA LYS A 103 -1.25 -16.88 15.18
C LYS A 103 -2.47 -16.56 14.31
N GLU A 104 -3.42 -17.48 14.23
CA GLU A 104 -4.52 -17.41 13.25
C GLU A 104 -5.44 -16.20 13.40
N ALA A 105 -5.73 -15.76 14.64
CA ALA A 105 -6.64 -14.65 14.91
C ALA A 105 -6.14 -13.28 14.37
N ASP A 106 -4.85 -13.13 14.13
CA ASP A 106 -4.26 -11.89 13.60
C ASP A 106 -4.03 -11.94 12.08
N ILE A 107 -4.10 -13.13 11.46
CA ILE A 107 -3.93 -13.31 10.02
C ILE A 107 -5.06 -12.65 9.24
N THR A 108 -6.31 -12.73 9.72
CA THR A 108 -7.47 -12.19 9.00
C THR A 108 -7.36 -10.68 8.78
N GLN A 109 -6.83 -9.93 9.75
CA GLN A 109 -6.66 -8.48 9.62
C GLN A 109 -5.59 -8.12 8.59
N VAL A 110 -4.47 -8.83 8.59
CA VAL A 110 -3.36 -8.61 7.65
C VAL A 110 -3.75 -9.04 6.24
N GLN A 111 -4.51 -10.13 6.10
CA GLN A 111 -5.08 -10.57 4.82
C GLN A 111 -6.04 -9.51 4.25
N ALA A 112 -6.94 -8.96 5.07
CA ALA A 112 -7.84 -7.90 4.63
C ALA A 112 -7.10 -6.64 4.15
N GLN A 113 -5.95 -6.32 4.76
CA GLN A 113 -5.10 -5.23 4.28
C GLN A 113 -4.44 -5.55 2.93
N ALA A 114 -3.95 -6.77 2.74
CA ALA A 114 -3.39 -7.21 1.46
C ALA A 114 -4.44 -7.22 0.33
N ASP A 115 -5.66 -7.67 0.63
CA ASP A 115 -6.78 -7.69 -0.32
C ASP A 115 -7.22 -6.27 -0.69
N ASN A 116 -7.18 -5.32 0.25
CA ASN A 116 -7.45 -3.92 -0.04
C ASN A 116 -6.39 -3.33 -0.98
N LEU A 117 -5.10 -3.62 -0.75
CA LEU A 117 -4.03 -3.19 -1.66
C LEU A 117 -4.19 -3.80 -3.05
N ASP A 118 -4.61 -5.05 -3.14
CA ASP A 118 -4.90 -5.71 -4.42
C ASP A 118 -6.01 -4.98 -5.20
N LYS A 119 -7.09 -4.60 -4.51
CA LYS A 119 -8.15 -3.77 -5.10
C LYS A 119 -7.64 -2.41 -5.57
N GLU A 120 -6.78 -1.75 -4.79
CA GLU A 120 -6.15 -0.48 -5.16
C GLU A 120 -5.27 -0.61 -6.42
N ILE A 121 -4.47 -1.67 -6.50
CA ILE A 121 -3.63 -1.96 -7.67
C ILE A 121 -4.50 -2.20 -8.91
N ASN A 122 -5.52 -3.05 -8.79
CA ASN A 122 -6.44 -3.34 -9.90
C ASN A 122 -7.18 -2.09 -10.37
N TYR A 123 -7.64 -1.25 -9.44
CA TYR A 123 -8.26 0.05 -9.75
C TYR A 123 -7.32 0.96 -10.55
N LEU A 124 -6.06 1.10 -10.13
CA LEU A 124 -5.08 1.92 -10.84
C LEU A 124 -4.73 1.35 -12.23
N ASN A 125 -4.61 0.03 -12.35
CA ASN A 125 -4.34 -0.64 -13.62
C ASN A 125 -5.51 -0.49 -14.59
N ASP A 126 -6.74 -0.59 -14.11
CA ASP A 126 -7.94 -0.37 -14.93
C ASP A 126 -8.03 1.08 -15.40
N LEU A 127 -7.75 2.06 -14.53
CA LEU A 127 -7.67 3.48 -14.93
C LEU A 127 -6.58 3.72 -15.98
N ALA A 128 -5.42 3.10 -15.83
CA ALA A 128 -4.30 3.20 -16.77
C ALA A 128 -4.63 2.61 -18.15
N ALA A 129 -5.42 1.53 -18.16
CA ALA A 129 -5.96 0.90 -19.37
C ALA A 129 -7.13 1.70 -19.99
N GLY A 130 -7.50 2.86 -19.44
CA GLY A 130 -8.60 3.68 -19.93
C GLY A 130 -9.99 3.13 -19.61
N LYS A 131 -10.09 2.16 -18.68
CA LYS A 131 -11.37 1.68 -18.17
C LYS A 131 -11.92 2.66 -17.12
N ASN A 132 -13.19 2.51 -16.80
CA ASN A 132 -13.86 3.30 -15.78
C ASN A 132 -14.26 2.39 -14.60
N PRO A 133 -13.29 1.94 -13.78
CA PRO A 133 -13.59 1.10 -12.62
C PRO A 133 -14.44 1.87 -11.61
N GLU A 134 -15.26 1.16 -10.85
CA GLU A 134 -16.00 1.78 -9.75
C GLU A 134 -15.03 2.45 -8.77
N PRO A 135 -15.34 3.68 -8.29
CA PRO A 135 -14.52 4.34 -7.29
C PRO A 135 -14.40 3.42 -6.08
N LEU A 136 -13.15 3.11 -5.70
CA LEU A 136 -12.94 2.41 -4.45
C LEU A 136 -13.53 3.27 -3.33
N LYS A 137 -14.43 2.67 -2.55
CA LYS A 137 -14.84 3.27 -1.27
C LYS A 137 -13.53 3.56 -0.55
N LYS A 138 -13.24 4.85 -0.32
CA LYS A 138 -12.02 5.28 0.39
C LYS A 138 -11.92 4.38 1.59
N GLY A 139 -10.96 3.46 1.54
CA GLY A 139 -10.72 2.54 2.61
C GLY A 139 -10.36 3.44 3.77
N GLY A 140 -11.33 3.70 4.66
CA GLY A 140 -10.98 3.88 6.04
C GLY A 140 -10.09 2.69 6.31
N ALA A 141 -8.80 2.93 6.52
CA ALA A 141 -8.00 1.96 7.25
C ALA A 141 -8.93 1.48 8.36
N PRO A 142 -9.16 0.17 8.56
CA PRO A 142 -9.82 -0.24 9.78
C PRO A 142 -9.02 0.47 10.86
N ALA A 143 -9.65 1.44 11.53
CA ALA A 143 -9.06 2.01 12.71
C ALA A 143 -8.75 0.77 13.53
N VAL A 144 -7.47 0.46 13.68
CA VAL A 144 -7.06 -0.58 14.58
C VAL A 144 -7.46 0.01 15.91
N ALA A 145 -8.69 -0.26 16.33
CA ALA A 145 -9.09 -0.07 17.69
C ALA A 145 -8.06 -0.88 18.46
N PRO A 146 -7.23 -0.24 19.31
CA PRO A 146 -6.26 -0.97 20.10
C PRO A 146 -7.04 -2.07 20.83
N LYS A 147 -6.70 -3.34 20.56
CA LYS A 147 -7.21 -4.47 21.33
C LYS A 147 -6.74 -4.25 22.77
N ASP A 148 -7.72 -3.97 23.62
CA ASP A 148 -7.71 -3.94 25.08
C ASP A 148 -6.64 -3.12 25.81
N GLY A 149 -7.09 -2.03 26.43
CA GLY A 149 -6.42 -1.42 27.56
C GLY A 149 -6.72 0.06 27.72
N ALA A 150 -7.66 0.36 28.64
CA ALA A 150 -8.08 1.70 29.08
C ALA A 150 -8.95 2.48 28.09
N ALA A 151 -10.27 2.42 28.32
CA ALA A 151 -11.14 3.52 27.98
C ALA A 151 -10.59 4.77 28.69
N ASP A 152 -10.08 5.74 27.92
CA ASP A 152 -9.81 7.08 28.40
C ASP A 152 -11.05 7.59 29.15
N PRO A 153 -10.97 7.88 30.47
CA PRO A 153 -12.08 8.51 31.13
C PRO A 153 -12.20 9.92 30.56
N LYS A 154 -13.31 10.21 29.89
CA LYS A 154 -13.73 11.58 29.58
C LYS A 154 -13.52 12.43 30.85
N PRO A 155 -12.83 13.58 30.79
CA PRO A 155 -12.58 14.43 31.96
C PRO A 155 -13.84 15.16 32.47
N ALA A 156 -15.04 14.73 32.07
CA ALA A 156 -16.31 15.37 32.40
C ALA A 156 -17.11 14.65 33.50
N ASP A 157 -16.75 13.43 33.91
CA ASP A 157 -17.55 12.62 34.86
C ASP A 157 -16.84 12.35 36.21
N ALA A 158 -15.66 12.94 36.43
CA ALA A 158 -14.93 12.81 37.70
C ALA A 158 -15.22 13.96 38.70
N ALA A 159 -15.83 15.05 38.24
CA ALA A 159 -16.09 16.22 39.10
C ALA A 159 -17.31 16.05 40.02
N ASP A 160 -18.31 15.24 39.64
CA ASP A 160 -19.57 15.14 40.39
C ASP A 160 -19.60 14.04 41.47
N LYS A 161 -18.68 13.07 41.43
CA LYS A 161 -18.57 12.04 42.49
C LYS A 161 -17.73 12.48 43.70
N ALA A 162 -16.85 13.47 43.53
CA ALA A 162 -16.03 13.97 44.63
C ALA A 162 -16.78 14.92 45.59
N LYS A 163 -17.87 15.58 45.15
CA LYS A 163 -18.70 16.42 46.03
C LYS A 163 -19.61 15.62 46.96
N LYS A 164 -20.02 14.41 46.56
CA LYS A 164 -20.91 13.58 47.39
C LYS A 164 -20.20 12.81 48.51
N ALA A 165 -18.88 12.61 48.39
CA ALA A 165 -18.07 11.97 49.42
C ALA A 165 -17.60 12.93 50.54
N LEU A 166 -17.60 14.25 50.29
CA LEU A 166 -17.16 15.26 51.27
C LEU A 166 -18.29 15.89 52.10
N GLN A 167 -19.55 15.60 51.79
CA GLN A 167 -20.71 16.10 52.57
C GLN A 167 -21.24 15.08 53.58
N GLY A 168 -20.72 13.84 53.59
CA GLY A 168 -21.13 12.77 54.51
C GLY A 168 -20.27 12.60 55.75
N ASP A 169 -19.13 13.30 55.86
CA ASP A 169 -18.15 13.11 56.95
C ASP A 169 -17.89 14.39 57.78
N LEU A 170 -18.80 15.37 57.70
CA LEU A 170 -18.77 16.59 58.53
C LEU A 170 -20.11 16.90 59.23
N GLY A 171 -21.05 15.95 59.22
CA GLY A 171 -22.32 16.05 59.97
C GLY A 171 -22.36 15.04 61.10
N LYS A 172 -21.91 15.46 62.29
CA LYS A 172 -22.45 14.94 63.55
C LYS A 172 -23.91 15.40 63.70
#